data_AF-A0A3R7SCF4-F1
#
_entry.id   AF-A0A3R7SCF4-F1
#
_cell.length_a   1.000
_cell.length_b   1.000
_cell.length_c   1.000
_cell.angle_alpha   90.00
_cell.angle_beta   90.00
_cell.angle_gamma   90.00
#
_symmetry.space_group_name_H-M   'P 1'
#
loop_
_entity.id
_entity.type
_entity.pdbx_description
1 polymer ?
#
loop_
_entity_poly.entity_id
_entity_poly.type
_entity_poly.pdbx_seq_one_letter_code
_entity_poly.pdbx_strand_id
1 'polypeptide(L)' 'EVKYEGKKMLVTGEITIAPIFYADISSMKNWEPPYESIFITEFERDEIIEGITSKSKKTKIPVVFD' A
#
# COMPACT_ATOMS: atom_id res chain seq x y z
N GLU A 1 5.45 -2.25 -5.08
CA GLU A 1 5.84 -0.82 -5.06
C GLU A 1 4.59 0.01 -5.27
N VAL A 2 4.31 0.95 -4.35
CA VAL A 2 3.22 1.93 -4.47
C VAL A 2 3.85 3.29 -4.78
N LYS A 3 3.22 4.05 -5.69
CA LYS A 3 3.62 5.43 -6.02
C LYS A 3 2.48 6.39 -5.64
N TYR A 4 2.80 7.42 -4.87
CA TYR A 4 1.85 8.44 -4.42
C TYR A 4 2.56 9.80 -4.39
N GLU A 5 2.01 10.80 -5.07
CA GLU A 5 2.56 12.16 -5.14
C GLU A 5 4.06 12.25 -5.48
N GLY A 6 4.54 11.37 -6.38
CA GLY A 6 5.96 11.32 -6.76
C GLY A 6 6.88 10.62 -5.75
N LYS A 7 6.37 10.27 -4.57
CA LYS A 7 7.04 9.42 -3.58
C LYS A 7 6.71 7.94 -3.85
N LYS A 8 7.55 7.05 -3.31
CA LYS A 8 7.38 5.61 -3.43
C LYS A 8 7.40 4.97 -2.04
N MET A 9 6.70 3.87 -1.88
CA MET A 9 6.85 3.00 -0.72
C MET A 9 6.77 1.53 -1.11
N LEU A 10 7.44 0.67 -0.35
CA LEU A 10 7.27 -0.77 -0.43
C LEU A 10 6.17 -1.21 0.53
N VAL A 11 5.19 -1.93 0.00
CA VAL A 11 4.14 -2.59 0.80
C VAL A 11 4.40 -4.08 0.72
N THR A 12 4.56 -4.71 1.88
CA THR A 12 4.72 -6.17 2.00
C THR A 12 3.39 -6.82 2.31
N GLY A 13 3.33 -8.14 2.14
CA GLY A 13 2.12 -8.89 2.35
C GLY A 13 2.21 -10.28 1.76
N GLU A 14 1.09 -11.01 1.80
CA GLU A 14 0.99 -12.40 1.40
C GLU A 14 -0.08 -12.61 0.32
N ILE A 15 0.22 -13.49 -0.63
CA ILE A 15 -0.77 -14.00 -1.60
C ILE A 15 -1.38 -15.27 -1.01
N THR A 16 -2.71 -15.35 -1.04
CA THR A 16 -3.43 -16.54 -0.56
C THR A 16 -3.79 -17.50 -1.70
N ILE A 17 -4.43 -18.62 -1.35
CA ILE A 17 -4.98 -19.59 -2.32
C ILE A 17 -6.16 -19.02 -3.11
N ALA A 18 -6.92 -18.10 -2.52
CA ALA A 18 -7.77 -17.19 -3.26
C ALA A 18 -6.84 -16.12 -3.87
N PRO A 19 -7.08 -15.62 -5.09
CA PRO A 19 -6.21 -14.62 -5.70
C PRO A 19 -6.42 -13.26 -5.03
N ILE A 20 -6.10 -13.13 -3.75
CA ILE A 20 -6.19 -11.93 -2.93
C ILE A 20 -4.81 -11.71 -2.34
N PHE A 21 -4.31 -10.48 -2.48
CA PHE A 21 -3.08 -10.04 -1.83
C PHE A 21 -3.45 -9.31 -0.53
N TYR A 22 -3.05 -9.87 0.61
CA TYR A 22 -3.20 -9.26 1.92
C TYR A 22 -1.95 -8.45 2.22
N ALA A 23 -2.10 -7.12 2.21
CA ALA A 23 -1.03 -6.16 2.42
C ALA A 23 -0.96 -5.76 3.90
N ASP A 24 0.24 -5.82 4.48
CA ASP A 24 0.48 -5.43 5.87
C ASP A 24 0.42 -3.91 6.00
N ILE A 25 -0.56 -3.37 6.74
CA ILE A 25 -0.65 -1.92 7.00
C ILE A 25 0.61 -1.42 7.72
N SER A 26 1.17 -2.26 8.59
CA SER A 26 2.39 -1.93 9.34
C SER A 26 3.64 -1.78 8.48
N SER A 27 3.61 -2.23 7.21
CA SER A 27 4.71 -2.02 6.25
C SER A 27 4.74 -0.58 5.70
N MET A 28 3.62 0.15 5.81
CA MET A 28 3.48 1.54 5.34
C MET A 28 3.95 2.54 6.42
N LYS A 29 5.25 2.59 6.70
CA LYS A 29 5.81 3.51 7.72
C LYS A 29 6.55 4.70 7.11
N ASN A 30 7.48 4.43 6.22
CA ASN A 30 8.36 5.42 5.62
C ASN A 30 8.29 5.34 4.10
N TRP A 31 8.62 6.44 3.45
CA TRP A 31 8.85 6.46 2.02
C TRP A 31 10.21 5.84 1.67
N GLU A 32 10.34 5.38 0.43
CA GLU A 32 11.62 5.00 -0.16
C GLU A 32 12.50 6.24 -0.42
N PRO A 33 13.81 6.04 -0.64
CA PRO A 33 14.72 7.12 -1.00
C PRO A 33 14.20 8.03 -2.12
N PRO A 34 14.39 9.36 -2.02
CA PRO A 34 15.18 10.11 -1.03
C PRO A 34 14.37 10.62 0.19
N TYR A 35 13.19 10.06 0.46
CA TYR A 35 12.25 10.58 1.45
C TYR A 35 12.17 9.72 2.72
N GLU A 36 13.21 8.93 3.03
CA GLU A 36 13.15 7.88 4.06
C GLU A 36 12.96 8.42 5.47
N SER A 37 13.30 9.70 5.69
CA SER A 37 13.10 10.43 6.94
C SER A 37 11.70 11.02 7.11
N ILE A 38 10.87 11.00 6.07
CA ILE A 38 9.49 11.50 6.11
C ILE A 38 8.56 10.34 6.48
N PHE A 39 7.85 10.48 7.59
CA PHE A 39 6.83 9.53 8.00
C PHE A 39 5.57 9.67 7.15
N ILE A 40 4.95 8.53 6.85
CA ILE A 40 3.61 8.50 6.28
C ILE A 40 2.62 8.81 7.40
N THR A 41 1.89 9.90 7.26
CA THR A 41 0.84 10.28 8.23
C THR A 41 -0.33 9.30 8.17
N GLU A 42 -1.14 9.22 9.23
CA GLU A 42 -2.34 8.38 9.22
C GLU A 42 -3.31 8.78 8.10
N PHE A 43 -3.49 10.08 7.87
CA PHE A 43 -4.32 10.58 6.79
C PHE A 43 -3.82 10.14 5.39
N GLU A 44 -2.52 10.34 5.09
CA GLU A 44 -1.93 9.86 3.83
C GLU A 44 -2.09 8.34 3.69
N ARG A 45 -1.86 7.59 4.78
CA ARG A 45 -2.00 6.13 4.79
C ARG A 45 -3.41 5.71 4.40
N ASP A 46 -4.42 6.31 5.00
CA ASP A 46 -5.83 5.99 4.77
C ASP A 46 -6.24 6.31 3.32
N GLU A 47 -5.83 7.49 2.80
CA GLU A 47 -6.08 7.85 1.40
C GLU A 47 -5.42 6.87 0.42
N ILE A 48 -4.20 6.43 0.70
CA ILE A 48 -3.50 5.46 -0.14
C ILE A 48 -4.19 4.10 -0.08
N ILE A 49 -4.57 3.63 1.11
CA ILE A 49 -5.27 2.36 1.31
C ILE A 49 -6.60 2.36 0.56
N GLU A 50 -7.41 3.41 0.71
CA GLU A 50 -8.69 3.55 0.02
C GLU A 50 -8.49 3.54 -1.51
N GLY A 51 -7.50 4.29 -1.99
CA GLY A 51 -7.15 4.37 -3.40
C GLY A 51 -6.71 3.03 -3.99
N ILE A 52 -5.86 2.27 -3.29
CA ILE A 52 -5.39 0.95 -3.73
C ILE A 52 -6.54 -0.06 -3.68
N THR A 53 -7.29 -0.11 -2.59
CA THR A 53 -8.40 -1.05 -2.41
C THR A 53 -9.47 -0.83 -3.48
N SER A 54 -9.81 0.44 -3.76
CA SER A 54 -10.81 0.78 -4.78
C SER A 54 -10.36 0.46 -6.21
N LYS A 55 -9.08 0.69 -6.54
CA LYS A 55 -8.50 0.37 -7.86
C LYS A 55 -8.32 -1.13 -8.07
N SER A 56 -7.88 -1.85 -7.04
CA SER A 56 -7.57 -3.28 -7.12
C SER A 56 -8.82 -4.17 -7.27
N LYS A 57 -10.00 -3.72 -6.85
CA LYS A 57 -11.29 -4.42 -7.11
C LYS A 57 -11.55 -4.73 -8.59
N LYS A 58 -10.90 -4.00 -9.50
CA LYS A 58 -11.03 -4.19 -10.96
C LYS A 58 -9.93 -5.08 -11.55
N THR A 59 -8.99 -5.58 -10.75
CA THR A 59 -7.89 -6.42 -11.19
C THR A 59 -8.19 -7.90 -10.89
N LYS A 60 -7.33 -8.80 -11.40
CA LYS A 60 -7.43 -10.24 -11.12
C LYS A 60 -7.04 -10.61 -9.69
N ILE A 61 -6.29 -9.74 -9.02
CA ILE A 61 -5.78 -9.93 -7.66
C ILE A 61 -6.15 -8.67 -6.86
N PRO A 62 -7.34 -8.62 -6.25
CA PRO A 62 -7.68 -7.55 -5.31
C PRO A 62 -6.66 -7.49 -4.16
N VAL A 63 -6.45 -6.27 -3.69
CA VAL A 63 -5.60 -5.97 -2.54
C VAL A 63 -6.51 -5.64 -1.36
N VAL A 64 -6.25 -6.30 -0.24
CA VAL A 64 -6.90 -6.07 1.06
C VAL A 64 -5.80 -5.72 2.06
N PHE A 65 -6.06 -4.77 2.94
CA PHE A 65 -5.10 -4.36 3.97
C PHE A 65 -5.51 -4.95 5.33
N ASP A 66 -4.52 -5.48 6.07
CA ASP A 66 -4.64 -6.05 7.42
C ASP A 66 -3.57 -5.45 8.36
#